data_AF-A0A2N1Q1L4-F1
#
_entry.id   AF-A0A2N1Q1L4-F1
#
_cell.length_a   1.000
_cell.length_b   1.000
_cell.length_c   1.000
_cell.angle_alpha   90.00
_cell.angle_beta   90.00
_cell.angle_gamma   90.00
#
_symmetry.space_group_name_H-M   'P 1'
#
loop_
_entity.id
_entity.type
_entity.pdbx_description
1 polymer ?
#
loop_
_entity_poly.entity_id
_entity_poly.type
_entity_poly.pdbx_seq_one_letter_code
_entity_poly.pdbx_strand_id
1 'polypeptide(L)'
;MTDQVKLLEFINKVSNTKMGSKKGVTEDDPRFKLLEKVVTEEMAEVALKLEFRGPQTPEEIAKKLNWEVDRTKQLLWDLSYVGAACVNKKDGEFKFWHETWVPGIFEMVVNNKENVR
;
A
#
# COMPACT_ATOMS: atom_id res chain seq x y z
N MET A 1 -7.25 -5.42 19.49
CA MET A 1 -7.39 -5.66 18.05
C MET A 1 -7.40 -4.30 17.43
N THR A 2 -6.46 -4.04 16.54
CA THR A 2 -6.36 -2.77 15.82
C THR A 2 -7.63 -2.50 15.02
N ASP A 3 -8.00 -1.23 14.91
CA ASP A 3 -9.03 -0.78 13.97
C ASP A 3 -8.50 -0.78 12.52
N GLN A 4 -7.20 -1.06 12.31
CA GLN A 4 -6.56 -1.12 11.00
C GLN A 4 -6.30 -2.56 10.50
N VAL A 5 -7.37 -3.33 10.31
CA VAL A 5 -7.31 -4.75 9.91
C VAL A 5 -6.79 -4.92 8.48
N LYS A 6 -7.22 -4.05 7.55
CA LYS A 6 -6.77 -4.03 6.16
C LYS A 6 -5.32 -3.65 6.05
N LEU A 7 -4.84 -2.74 6.90
CA LEU A 7 -3.41 -2.47 6.96
C LEU A 7 -2.63 -3.72 7.36
N LEU A 8 -3.07 -4.43 8.39
CA LEU A 8 -2.40 -5.66 8.83
C LEU A 8 -2.41 -6.74 7.73
N GLU A 9 -3.52 -6.85 7.00
CA GLU A 9 -3.65 -7.73 5.83
C GLU A 9 -2.67 -7.32 4.72
N PHE A 10 -2.60 -6.02 4.40
CA PHE A 10 -1.71 -5.47 3.39
C PHE A 10 -0.25 -5.76 3.71
N ILE A 11 0.19 -5.51 4.94
CA ILE A 11 1.58 -5.74 5.35
C ILE A 11 1.94 -7.22 5.27
N ASN A 12 1.02 -8.11 5.64
CA ASN A 12 1.21 -9.55 5.49
C ASN A 12 1.31 -9.95 4.01
N LYS A 13 0.42 -9.44 3.15
CA LYS A 13 0.48 -9.67 1.70
C LYS A 13 1.84 -9.29 1.12
N VAL A 14 2.32 -8.08 1.40
CA VAL A 14 3.56 -7.59 0.81
C VAL A 14 4.82 -8.16 1.45
N SER A 15 4.73 -8.64 2.70
CA SER A 15 5.79 -9.40 3.39
C SER A 15 5.81 -10.88 2.98
N ASN A 16 4.90 -11.32 2.11
CA ASN A 16 4.70 -12.73 1.75
C ASN A 16 4.48 -13.63 2.99
N THR A 17 3.71 -13.14 3.96
CA THR A 17 3.32 -13.86 5.18
C THR A 17 1.81 -14.00 5.25
N LYS A 18 1.32 -14.96 6.04
CA LYS A 18 -0.12 -15.14 6.29
C LYS A 18 -0.50 -14.53 7.63
N MET A 19 -1.50 -13.66 7.63
CA MET A 19 -2.07 -13.09 8.86
C MET A 19 -2.52 -14.20 9.81
N GLY A 20 -2.20 -14.07 11.10
CA GLY A 20 -2.49 -15.08 12.13
C GLY A 20 -1.61 -16.33 12.09
N SER A 21 -0.67 -16.46 11.15
CA SER A 21 0.32 -17.54 11.18
C SER A 21 1.44 -17.25 12.18
N LYS A 22 2.21 -18.28 12.58
CA LYS A 22 3.37 -18.12 13.48
C LYS A 22 4.43 -17.13 12.97
N LYS A 23 4.51 -16.93 11.65
CA LYS A 23 5.42 -15.97 10.99
C LYS A 23 4.68 -14.72 10.49
N GLY A 24 3.40 -14.57 10.81
CA GLY A 24 2.58 -13.44 10.40
C GLY A 24 3.04 -12.17 11.09
N VAL A 25 2.96 -11.06 10.37
CA VAL A 25 3.16 -9.73 10.94
C VAL A 25 2.00 -9.44 11.88
N THR A 26 2.30 -8.87 13.05
CA THR A 26 1.34 -8.42 14.06
C THR A 26 1.42 -6.89 14.21
N GLU A 27 0.48 -6.32 14.97
CA GLU A 27 0.43 -4.89 15.29
C GLU A 27 1.69 -4.38 16.01
N ASP A 28 2.39 -5.28 16.72
CA ASP A 28 3.63 -4.96 17.42
C ASP A 28 4.86 -4.84 16.53
N ASP A 29 4.77 -5.34 15.30
CA ASP A 29 5.87 -5.36 14.36
C ASP A 29 6.24 -3.94 13.90
N PRO A 30 7.53 -3.59 13.82
CA PRO A 30 7.96 -2.27 13.36
C PRO A 30 7.39 -1.86 11.99
N ARG A 31 7.12 -2.82 11.11
CA ARG A 31 6.53 -2.56 9.79
C ARG A 31 5.10 -2.05 9.91
N PHE A 32 4.32 -2.62 10.82
CA PHE A 32 2.97 -2.15 11.13
C PHE A 32 3.02 -0.77 11.76
N LYS A 33 3.86 -0.59 12.78
CA LYS A 33 4.01 0.69 13.50
C LYS A 33 4.49 1.85 12.63
N LEU A 34 5.24 1.55 11.57
CA LEU A 34 5.65 2.54 10.60
C LEU A 34 4.49 2.94 9.69
N LEU A 35 3.80 1.95 9.11
CA LEU A 35 2.76 2.21 8.11
C LEU A 35 1.45 2.72 8.71
N GLU A 36 1.10 2.35 9.95
CA GLU A 36 -0.13 2.81 10.60
C GLU A 36 -0.20 4.34 10.75
N LYS A 37 0.95 5.02 10.68
CA LYS A 37 1.07 6.47 10.78
C LYS A 37 0.78 7.19 9.47
N VAL A 38 0.89 6.50 8.34
CA VAL A 38 0.90 7.11 6.99
C VAL A 38 -0.05 6.43 6.01
N VAL A 39 -0.47 5.20 6.28
CA VAL A 39 -1.45 4.45 5.49
C VAL A 39 -2.70 4.26 6.34
N THR A 40 -3.81 4.84 5.89
CA THR A 40 -5.12 4.64 6.53
C THR A 40 -5.71 3.28 6.16
N GLU A 41 -6.74 2.85 6.89
CA GLU A 41 -7.47 1.61 6.57
C GLU A 41 -8.05 1.60 5.16
N GLU A 42 -8.59 2.74 4.71
CA GLU A 42 -9.12 2.91 3.35
C GLU A 42 -8.02 2.85 2.28
N MET A 43 -6.86 3.46 2.55
CA MET A 43 -5.69 3.34 1.68
C MET A 43 -5.21 1.88 1.59
N ALA A 44 -5.20 1.16 2.71
CA ALA A 44 -4.82 -0.24 2.74
C ALA A 44 -5.78 -1.12 1.92
N GLU A 45 -7.08 -0.83 1.92
CA GLU A 45 -8.05 -1.52 1.07
C GLU A 45 -7.74 -1.37 -0.42
N VAL A 46 -7.35 -0.17 -0.86
CA VAL A 46 -6.88 0.07 -2.24
C VAL A 46 -5.56 -0.66 -2.51
N ALA A 47 -4.60 -0.56 -1.58
CA ALA A 47 -3.27 -1.17 -1.73
C ALA A 47 -3.34 -2.72 -1.83
N LEU A 48 -4.34 -3.35 -1.20
CA LEU A 48 -4.59 -4.78 -1.32
C LEU A 48 -4.94 -5.21 -2.74
N LYS A 49 -5.38 -4.31 -3.62
CA LYS A 49 -5.70 -4.61 -5.03
C LYS A 49 -4.56 -4.33 -6.02
N LEU A 50 -3.48 -3.72 -5.56
CA LEU A 50 -2.26 -3.56 -6.35
C LEU A 50 -1.60 -4.91 -6.62
N GLU A 51 -1.08 -5.09 -7.82
CA GLU A 51 -0.30 -6.26 -8.18
C GLU A 51 1.18 -6.07 -7.87
N PHE A 52 1.85 -7.19 -7.56
CA PHE A 52 3.29 -7.21 -7.42
C PHE A 52 3.93 -7.05 -8.79
N ARG A 53 4.61 -5.91 -9.02
CA ARG A 53 5.25 -5.57 -10.31
C ARG A 53 4.31 -5.63 -11.52
N GLY A 54 2.99 -5.56 -11.29
CA GLY A 54 1.95 -5.50 -12.33
C GLY A 54 1.39 -4.08 -12.39
N PRO A 55 1.83 -3.22 -13.33
CA PRO A 55 1.34 -1.85 -13.44
C PRO A 55 -0.12 -1.83 -13.91
N GLN A 56 -0.98 -1.18 -13.14
CA GLN A 56 -2.42 -1.09 -13.41
C GLN A 56 -2.90 0.36 -13.42
N THR A 57 -3.94 0.67 -14.19
CA THR A 57 -4.57 2.01 -14.16
C THR A 57 -5.52 2.15 -12.95
N PRO A 58 -5.86 3.39 -12.54
CA PRO A 58 -6.88 3.61 -11.51
C PRO A 58 -8.22 2.95 -11.83
N GLU A 59 -8.64 2.92 -13.10
CA GLU A 59 -9.88 2.31 -13.57
C GLU A 59 -9.89 0.80 -13.35
N GLU A 60 -8.78 0.13 -13.65
CA GLU A 60 -8.62 -1.32 -13.43
C GLU A 60 -8.69 -1.67 -11.93
N ILE A 61 -8.09 -0.84 -11.08
CA ILE A 61 -8.10 -1.03 -9.62
C ILE A 61 -9.48 -0.73 -9.05
N ALA A 62 -10.12 0.36 -9.47
CA ALA A 62 -11.47 0.75 -9.06
C ALA A 62 -12.49 -0.34 -9.40
N LYS A 63 -12.36 -0.95 -10.60
CA LYS A 63 -13.17 -2.10 -11.00
C LYS A 63 -12.97 -3.32 -10.10
N LYS A 64 -11.75 -3.59 -9.63
CA LYS A 64 -11.46 -4.68 -8.66
C LYS A 64 -12.06 -4.41 -7.27
N LEU A 65 -12.28 -3.14 -6.92
CA LEU A 65 -12.88 -2.69 -5.67
C LEU A 65 -14.40 -2.49 -5.75
N ASN A 66 -14.95 -2.35 -6.96
CA ASN A 66 -16.30 -1.84 -7.21
C ASN A 66 -16.50 -0.43 -6.62
N TRP A 67 -15.52 0.45 -6.82
CA TRP A 67 -15.49 1.82 -6.29
C TRP A 67 -15.50 2.86 -7.41
N GLU A 68 -15.74 4.12 -7.04
CA GLU A 68 -15.57 5.27 -7.92
C GLU A 68 -14.10 5.45 -8.32
N VAL A 69 -13.86 5.74 -9.61
CA VAL A 69 -12.52 5.86 -10.18
C VAL A 69 -11.77 7.04 -9.56
N ASP A 70 -12.43 8.19 -9.38
CA ASP A 70 -11.78 9.39 -8.85
C ASP A 70 -11.30 9.21 -7.41
N ARG A 71 -12.10 8.56 -6.55
CA ARG A 71 -11.69 8.27 -5.17
C ARG A 71 -10.52 7.29 -5.15
N THR A 72 -10.61 6.24 -5.95
CA THR A 72 -9.53 5.24 -6.08
C THR A 72 -8.24 5.90 -6.54
N LYS A 73 -8.33 6.78 -7.55
CA LYS A 73 -7.19 7.53 -8.08
C LYS A 73 -6.55 8.44 -7.03
N GLN A 74 -7.36 9.16 -6.25
CA GLN A 74 -6.87 10.00 -5.16
C GLN A 74 -6.06 9.17 -4.16
N LEU A 75 -6.62 8.06 -3.67
CA LEU A 75 -5.96 7.18 -2.71
C LEU A 75 -4.69 6.52 -3.27
N LEU A 76 -4.66 6.21 -4.57
CA LEU A 76 -3.45 5.70 -5.23
C LEU A 76 -2.33 6.75 -5.25
N TRP A 77 -2.66 8.02 -5.50
CA TRP A 77 -1.70 9.11 -5.40
C TRP A 77 -1.21 9.31 -3.97
N ASP A 78 -2.11 9.28 -2.98
CA ASP A 78 -1.74 9.40 -1.57
C ASP A 78 -0.83 8.25 -1.14
N LEU A 79 -1.16 7.01 -1.51
CA LEU A 79 -0.31 5.83 -1.29
C LEU A 79 1.08 5.98 -1.91
N SER A 80 1.16 6.51 -3.13
CA SER A 80 2.45 6.78 -3.77
C SER A 80 3.21 7.91 -3.11
N TYR A 81 2.52 8.94 -2.64
CA TYR A 81 3.12 10.07 -1.93
C TYR A 81 3.75 9.65 -0.61
N VAL A 82 3.10 8.75 0.14
CA VAL A 82 3.65 8.21 1.40
C VAL A 82 4.65 7.07 1.18
N GLY A 83 4.93 6.68 -0.06
CA GLY A 83 5.90 5.64 -0.41
C GLY A 83 5.40 4.20 -0.26
N ALA A 84 4.08 3.99 -0.16
CA ALA A 84 3.45 2.67 -0.03
C ALA A 84 3.06 2.04 -1.38
N ALA A 85 3.08 2.81 -2.48
CA ALA A 85 2.83 2.32 -3.84
C ALA A 85 3.79 2.98 -4.86
N CYS A 86 4.15 2.24 -5.90
CA CYS A 86 4.91 2.78 -7.03
C CYS A 86 3.96 3.38 -8.07
N VAL A 87 4.38 4.49 -8.68
CA VAL A 87 3.66 5.14 -9.79
C VAL A 87 4.63 5.48 -10.91
N ASN A 88 4.21 5.30 -12.16
CA ASN A 88 4.94 5.80 -13.32
C ASN A 88 3.98 6.02 -14.50
N LYS A 89 4.36 6.88 -15.44
CA LYS A 89 3.65 7.08 -16.68
C LYS A 89 4.09 6.02 -17.71
N LYS A 90 3.17 5.16 -18.13
CA LYS A 90 3.38 4.12 -19.15
C LYS A 90 2.29 4.24 -20.20
N ASP A 91 2.68 4.23 -21.47
CA ASP A 91 1.73 4.33 -22.60
C ASP A 91 0.83 5.58 -22.56
N GLY A 92 1.31 6.67 -21.95
CA GLY A 92 0.54 7.92 -21.80
C GLY A 92 -0.29 8.01 -20.52
N GLU A 93 -0.43 6.92 -19.76
CA GLU A 93 -1.28 6.85 -18.56
C GLU A 93 -0.48 6.60 -17.28
N PHE A 94 -0.98 7.09 -16.14
CA PHE A 94 -0.37 6.76 -14.85
C PHE A 94 -0.79 5.35 -14.43
N LYS A 95 0.20 4.51 -14.18
CA LYS A 95 0.00 3.13 -13.70
C LYS A 95 0.63 2.96 -12.32
N PHE A 96 -0.02 2.15 -11.49
CA PHE A 96 0.31 1.91 -10.09
C PHE A 96 0.55 0.42 -9.83
N TRP A 97 1.49 0.11 -8.94
CA TRP A 97 1.79 -1.26 -8.50
C TRP A 97 2.52 -1.24 -7.15
N HIS A 98 2.82 -2.41 -6.59
CA HIS A 98 3.76 -2.51 -5.48
C HIS A 98 4.99 -3.36 -5.83
N GLU A 99 6.10 -3.05 -5.19
CA GLU A 99 7.37 -3.79 -5.31
C GLU A 99 7.57 -4.74 -4.11
N THR A 100 8.77 -5.35 -4.02
CA THR A 100 9.10 -6.32 -2.97
C THR A 100 9.32 -5.59 -1.65
N TRP A 101 8.48 -5.79 -0.63
CA TRP A 101 8.66 -5.14 0.66
C TRP A 101 9.79 -5.75 1.48
N VAL A 102 11.00 -5.27 1.19
CA VAL A 102 12.23 -5.50 1.94
C VAL A 102 12.56 -4.25 2.77
N PRO A 103 13.50 -4.33 3.74
CA PRO A 103 13.97 -3.17 4.49
C PRO A 103 14.22 -1.91 3.64
N GLY A 104 14.79 -2.06 2.44
CA GLY A 104 15.04 -0.95 1.49
C GLY A 104 13.80 -0.27 0.91
N ILE A 105 12.61 -0.90 0.89
CA ILE A 105 11.37 -0.21 0.47
C ILE A 105 10.83 0.70 1.56
N PHE A 106 11.08 0.41 2.84
CA PHE A 106 10.72 1.35 3.91
C PHE A 106 11.50 2.67 3.79
N GLU A 107 12.65 2.68 3.10
CA GLU A 107 13.34 3.93 2.74
C GLU A 107 12.45 4.86 1.91
N MET A 108 11.59 4.34 1.04
CA MET A 108 10.65 5.15 0.26
C MET A 108 9.66 5.89 1.16
N VAL A 109 9.25 5.28 2.27
CA VAL A 109 8.36 5.91 3.26
C VAL A 109 9.10 7.04 3.99
N VAL A 110 10.33 6.80 4.47
CA VAL A 110 11.07 7.81 5.24
C VAL A 110 11.75 8.89 4.36
N ASN A 111 11.88 8.65 3.04
CA ASN A 111 12.39 9.63 2.08
C ASN A 111 11.44 10.83 1.91
N ASN A 112 10.15 10.64 2.17
CA ASN A 112 9.22 11.75 2.23
C ASN A 112 9.43 12.52 3.55
N LYS A 113 9.91 13.77 3.45
CA LYS A 113 10.17 14.65 4.60
C LYS A 113 8.95 14.87 5.48
N GLU A 114 7.74 14.75 4.95
CA GLU A 114 6.52 14.92 5.74
C GLU A 114 6.27 13.74 6.68
N ASN A 115 6.75 12.54 6.34
CA ASN A 115 6.58 11.33 7.15
C ASN A 115 7.51 11.27 8.37
N VAL A 116 8.55 12.11 8.41
CA VAL A 116 9.61 12.10 9.44
C VAL A 116 9.65 13.39 10.28
N ARG A 117 8.59 14.20 10.20
CA ARG A 117 8.41 15.40 11.03
C ARG A 117 7.85 15.08 12.41
#